data_AF-A0A444USK1-F1
#
_entry.id   AF-A0A444USK1-F1
#
_cell.length_a   1.000
_cell.length_b   1.000
_cell.length_c   1.000
_cell.angle_alpha   90.00
_cell.angle_beta   90.00
_cell.angle_gamma   90.00
#
_symmetry.space_group_name_H-M   'P 1'
#
loop_
_entity.id
_entity.type
_entity.pdbx_description
1 polymer ?
#
loop_
_entity_poly.entity_id
_entity_poly.type
_entity_poly.pdbx_seq_one_letter_code
_entity_poly.pdbx_strand_id
1 'polypeptide(L)'
;MSGSGNGYEELTFHSLVLVTVGDPLHRSFTAASNLSRALGYLIAAPSVFRAGVEEAVSVTIFNPVKETTVQVQLAVKGETVAHSHGTVPSGLRGQAHLKVWGNRHLADEGYIFHNYTTVTVDAKGSSVFIQTDKPVYKPKQKGLL
;
A
#
# COMPACT_ATOMS: atom_id res chain seq x y z
N MET A 1 32.79 -17.89 -5.42
CA MET A 1 31.38 -18.29 -5.20
C MET A 1 30.69 -17.08 -4.60
N SER A 2 29.89 -16.39 -5.41
CA SER A 2 29.26 -15.11 -5.08
C SER A 2 27.95 -15.36 -4.34
N GLY A 3 27.89 -15.02 -3.05
CA GLY A 3 26.65 -15.00 -2.27
C GLY A 3 25.95 -13.67 -2.49
N SER A 4 24.90 -13.66 -3.30
CA SER A 4 23.99 -12.53 -3.48
C SER A 4 23.16 -12.35 -2.21
N GLY A 5 23.55 -11.37 -1.38
CA GLY A 5 22.76 -10.92 -0.24
C GLY A 5 21.50 -10.21 -0.72
N ASN A 6 20.34 -10.76 -0.37
CA ASN A 6 19.05 -10.09 -0.57
C ASN A 6 18.92 -8.98 0.48
N GLY A 7 19.46 -7.80 0.17
CA GLY A 7 19.27 -6.59 0.97
C GLY A 7 17.85 -6.06 0.78
N TYR A 8 16.97 -6.34 1.74
CA TYR A 8 15.68 -5.68 1.87
C TYR A 8 15.74 -4.77 3.08
N GLU A 9 15.50 -3.47 2.90
CA GLU A 9 15.47 -2.51 4.00
C GLU A 9 14.21 -2.72 4.85
N GLU A 10 14.43 -3.18 6.07
CA GLU A 10 13.45 -3.33 7.12
C GLU A 10 13.21 -1.96 7.76
N LEU A 11 11.97 -1.45 7.71
CA LEU A 11 11.67 -0.13 8.24
C LEU A 11 11.19 -0.18 9.69
N THR A 12 11.85 0.61 10.53
CA THR A 12 11.69 0.68 11.99
C THR A 12 11.05 2.04 12.34
N PHE A 13 9.91 2.07 13.06
CA PHE A 13 9.21 3.32 13.39
C PHE A 13 8.46 3.32 14.75
N HIS A 14 8.26 4.54 15.28
CA HIS A 14 7.73 4.78 16.63
C HIS A 14 6.25 5.24 16.72
N SER A 15 5.60 5.71 15.66
CA SER A 15 4.11 5.82 15.58
C SER A 15 3.65 6.32 14.18
N LEU A 16 2.62 5.66 13.63
CA LEU A 16 2.10 5.73 12.24
C LEU A 16 3.08 5.23 11.16
N VAL A 17 2.72 4.10 10.55
CA VAL A 17 3.39 3.51 9.39
C VAL A 17 2.50 3.74 8.18
N LEU A 18 2.87 4.68 7.32
CA LEU A 18 2.34 4.72 5.96
C LEU A 18 3.21 3.77 5.13
N VAL A 19 2.70 2.59 4.84
CA VAL A 19 3.35 1.66 3.91
C VAL A 19 2.81 2.00 2.53
N THR A 20 3.58 2.76 1.76
CA THR A 20 3.25 3.03 0.36
C THR A 20 3.89 1.96 -0.50
N VAL A 21 3.04 1.29 -1.29
CA VAL A 21 3.47 0.26 -2.24
C VAL A 21 4.05 1.02 -3.46
N GLY A 22 5.22 1.70 -3.33
CA GLY A 22 5.99 2.23 -4.48
C GLY A 22 6.69 3.62 -4.50
N ASP A 23 7.05 4.32 -3.41
CA ASP A 23 7.76 5.64 -3.47
C ASP A 23 9.01 5.70 -2.55
N PRO A 24 10.19 6.21 -2.99
CA PRO A 24 11.42 6.22 -2.20
C PRO A 24 11.60 7.49 -1.34
N LEU A 25 10.54 8.28 -1.11
CA LEU A 25 10.64 9.56 -0.39
C LEU A 25 9.72 9.63 0.84
N HIS A 26 10.38 9.46 1.97
CA HIS A 26 9.92 9.59 3.35
C HIS A 26 8.99 10.80 3.57
N ARG A 27 7.69 10.57 3.77
CA ARG A 27 6.74 11.56 4.32
C ARG A 27 5.99 10.97 5.50
N SER A 28 6.48 11.27 6.69
CA SER A 28 5.77 11.00 7.95
C SER A 28 4.63 11.99 8.14
N PHE A 29 3.42 11.49 8.39
CA PHE A 29 2.31 12.29 8.90
C PHE A 29 2.07 11.90 10.37
N THR A 30 1.79 12.87 11.24
CA THR A 30 1.50 12.60 12.66
C THR A 30 -0.01 12.67 12.89
N ALA A 31 -0.64 11.54 13.16
CA ALA A 31 -2.02 11.50 13.62
C ALA A 31 -2.03 11.40 15.16
N ALA A 32 -2.42 12.48 15.83
CA ALA A 32 -2.62 12.47 17.27
C ALA A 32 -4.04 12.00 17.59
N SER A 33 -4.18 10.86 18.27
CA SER A 33 -5.42 10.50 18.95
C SER A 33 -5.13 10.14 20.41
N ASN A 34 -5.84 10.82 21.31
CA ASN A 34 -5.95 10.43 22.72
C ASN A 34 -6.90 9.23 22.79
N LEU A 35 -6.38 8.02 22.68
CA LEU A 35 -7.14 6.79 22.89
C LEU A 35 -6.51 5.96 24.01
N SER A 36 -7.39 5.34 24.78
CA SER A 36 -7.18 4.63 26.03
C SER A 36 -5.90 3.78 26.08
N ARG A 37 -5.41 3.61 27.31
CA ARG A 37 -4.17 2.96 27.78
C ARG A 37 -3.93 1.49 27.35
N ALA A 38 -4.67 0.98 26.37
CA ALA A 38 -4.51 -0.35 25.81
C ALA A 38 -3.57 -0.32 24.60
N LEU A 39 -2.65 -1.28 24.55
CA LEU A 39 -1.83 -1.57 23.37
C LEU A 39 -2.75 -2.08 22.25
N GLY A 40 -2.62 -1.53 21.05
CA GLY A 40 -3.48 -1.91 19.93
C GLY A 40 -2.96 -1.43 18.58
N TYR A 41 -3.61 -1.84 17.51
CA TYR A 41 -3.25 -1.43 16.15
C TYR A 41 -4.50 -1.22 15.28
N LEU A 42 -4.35 -0.38 14.25
CA LEU A 42 -5.35 -0.13 13.21
C LEU A 42 -4.69 -0.30 11.84
N ILE A 43 -5.34 -1.03 10.94
CA ILE A 43 -4.92 -1.14 9.54
C ILE A 43 -6.03 -0.53 8.68
N ALA A 44 -5.66 0.40 7.82
CA ALA A 44 -6.54 0.97 6.79
C ALA A 44 -5.91 0.74 5.41
N ALA A 45 -6.69 0.14 4.51
CA ALA A 45 -6.27 -0.15 3.15
C ALA A 45 -7.45 0.03 2.18
N PRO A 46 -7.20 0.35 0.91
CA PRO A 46 -8.21 0.29 -0.14
C PRO A 46 -8.84 -1.11 -0.21
N SER A 47 -10.14 -1.19 -0.48
CA SER A 47 -10.77 -2.48 -0.82
C SER A 47 -10.46 -2.91 -2.26
N VAL A 48 -10.03 -1.96 -3.09
CA VAL A 48 -9.66 -2.15 -4.49
C VAL A 48 -8.26 -1.61 -4.75
N PHE A 49 -7.38 -2.46 -5.26
CA PHE A 49 -6.01 -2.12 -5.67
C PHE A 49 -5.93 -2.07 -7.19
N ARG A 50 -5.18 -1.11 -7.76
CA ARG A 50 -4.99 -1.02 -9.21
C ARG A 50 -3.66 -1.59 -9.64
N ALA A 51 -3.69 -2.54 -10.57
CA ALA A 51 -2.51 -3.13 -11.18
C ALA A 51 -1.66 -2.07 -11.89
N GLY A 52 -0.35 -2.08 -11.65
CA GLY A 52 0.60 -1.09 -12.17
C GLY A 52 0.52 0.28 -11.48
N VAL A 53 -0.11 0.36 -10.31
CA VAL A 53 -0.21 1.57 -9.49
C VAL A 53 0.31 1.29 -8.10
N GLU A 54 0.88 2.32 -7.49
CA GLU A 54 1.20 2.34 -6.07
C GLU A 54 -0.06 2.59 -5.24
N GLU A 55 -0.28 1.75 -4.25
CA GLU A 55 -1.43 1.84 -3.36
C GLU A 55 -0.94 2.01 -1.92
N ALA A 56 -1.59 2.89 -1.17
CA ALA A 56 -1.19 3.18 0.20
C ALA A 56 -1.93 2.29 1.19
N VAL A 57 -1.19 1.67 2.11
CA VAL A 57 -1.72 0.97 3.28
C VAL A 57 -1.21 1.68 4.53
N SER A 58 -2.12 2.11 5.40
CA SER A 58 -1.77 2.76 6.66
C SER A 58 -1.89 1.78 7.81
N VAL A 59 -0.85 1.71 8.64
CA VAL A 59 -0.82 0.93 9.87
C VAL A 59 -0.50 1.86 11.03
N THR A 60 -1.39 1.94 12.01
CA THR A 60 -1.20 2.75 13.21
C THR A 60 -1.05 1.84 14.41
N ILE A 61 0.02 1.99 15.19
CA ILE A 61 0.22 1.29 16.45
C ILE A 61 -0.04 2.28 17.58
N PHE A 62 -0.96 1.94 18.48
CA PHE A 62 -1.33 2.75 19.63
C PHE A 62 -0.55 2.28 20.86
N ASN A 63 0.00 3.25 21.60
CA ASN A 63 0.76 3.00 22.83
C ASN A 63 1.91 1.97 22.66
N PRO A 64 2.78 2.09 21.63
CA PRO A 64 3.87 1.15 21.45
C PRO A 64 4.83 1.21 22.64
N VAL A 65 5.08 0.06 23.28
CA VAL A 65 6.02 -0.06 24.40
C VAL A 65 7.46 -0.17 23.90
N LYS A 66 7.62 -0.74 22.70
CA LYS A 66 8.87 -0.85 21.95
C LYS A 66 8.58 -0.67 20.47
N GLU A 67 9.63 -0.42 19.71
CA GLU A 67 9.57 -0.30 18.27
C GLU A 67 9.01 -1.59 17.63
N THR A 68 8.30 -1.47 16.51
CA THR A 68 7.67 -2.62 15.85
C THR A 68 7.85 -2.49 14.35
N THR A 69 8.56 -3.46 13.77
CA THR A 69 8.69 -3.56 12.31
C THR A 69 7.37 -4.05 11.74
N VAL A 70 6.84 -3.35 10.74
CA VAL A 70 5.63 -3.77 10.03
C VAL A 70 5.97 -4.25 8.63
N GLN A 71 5.40 -5.39 8.24
CA GLN A 71 5.50 -5.94 6.88
C GLN A 71 4.12 -6.08 6.27
N VAL A 72 4.04 -5.80 4.97
CA VAL A 72 2.83 -5.90 4.16
C VAL A 72 3.13 -6.76 2.94
N GLN A 73 2.20 -7.66 2.61
CA GLN A 73 2.27 -8.47 1.41
C GLN A 73 0.92 -8.54 0.71
N LEU A 74 0.95 -8.47 -0.61
CA LEU A 74 -0.17 -8.83 -1.47
C LEU A 74 0.08 -10.22 -2.03
N ALA A 75 -0.88 -11.13 -1.87
CA ALA A 75 -0.74 -12.50 -2.32
C ALA A 75 -1.94 -12.96 -3.15
N VAL A 76 -1.70 -13.64 -4.27
CA VAL A 76 -2.75 -14.23 -5.12
C VAL A 76 -2.58 -15.74 -5.12
N LYS A 77 -3.65 -16.48 -4.81
CA LYS A 77 -3.62 -17.94 -4.67
C LYS A 77 -2.52 -18.47 -3.74
N GLY A 78 -2.16 -17.69 -2.72
CA GLY A 78 -1.13 -18.03 -1.74
C GLY A 78 0.30 -17.59 -2.10
N GLU A 79 0.52 -17.13 -3.33
CA GLU A 79 1.83 -16.65 -3.79
C GLU A 79 1.95 -15.14 -3.61
N THR A 80 3.05 -14.68 -3.02
CA THR A 80 3.29 -13.25 -2.80
C THR A 80 3.68 -12.57 -4.10
N VAL A 81 2.91 -11.57 -4.49
CA VAL A 81 3.05 -10.82 -5.75
C VAL A 81 3.53 -9.39 -5.54
N ALA A 82 3.38 -8.83 -4.33
CA ALA A 82 3.96 -7.54 -3.95
C ALA A 82 4.28 -7.48 -2.46
N HIS A 83 5.25 -6.63 -2.10
CA HIS A 83 5.68 -6.35 -0.73
C HIS A 83 5.47 -4.86 -0.39
N SER A 84 5.81 -4.47 0.84
CA SER A 84 5.60 -3.14 1.44
C SER A 84 5.97 -1.95 0.55
N HIS A 85 7.04 -2.01 -0.26
CA HIS A 85 7.44 -0.94 -1.19
C HIS A 85 7.41 -1.36 -2.67
N GLY A 86 6.70 -2.43 -3.02
CA GLY A 86 6.56 -2.89 -4.41
C GLY A 86 5.48 -2.11 -5.16
N THR A 87 5.27 -2.29 -6.45
CA THR A 87 4.03 -1.85 -7.14
C THR A 87 3.11 -3.07 -7.28
N VAL A 88 1.79 -2.90 -7.30
CA VAL A 88 0.89 -4.02 -7.66
C VAL A 88 1.25 -4.48 -9.08
N PRO A 89 1.59 -5.76 -9.32
CA PRO A 89 2.06 -6.19 -10.63
C PRO A 89 1.08 -5.88 -11.75
N SER A 90 1.59 -5.38 -12.88
CA SER A 90 0.79 -5.13 -14.06
C SER A 90 0.13 -6.41 -14.56
N GLY A 91 -1.14 -6.33 -14.97
CA GLY A 91 -1.89 -7.48 -15.48
C GLY A 91 -2.54 -8.35 -14.40
N LEU A 92 -2.27 -8.09 -13.11
CA LEU A 92 -2.98 -8.73 -12.01
C LEU A 92 -4.46 -8.28 -11.97
N ARG A 93 -5.39 -9.24 -11.81
CA ARG A 93 -6.83 -8.97 -11.67
C ARG A 93 -7.51 -10.02 -10.80
N GLY A 94 -8.63 -9.65 -10.18
CA GLY A 94 -9.44 -10.54 -9.36
C GLY A 94 -9.11 -10.43 -7.86
N GLN A 95 -9.38 -11.47 -7.09
CA GLN A 95 -9.20 -11.42 -5.63
C GLN A 95 -7.74 -11.68 -5.23
N ALA A 96 -7.26 -10.93 -4.24
CA ALA A 96 -5.97 -11.10 -3.59
C ALA A 96 -6.12 -11.03 -2.07
N HIS A 97 -5.16 -11.59 -1.34
CA HIS A 97 -5.04 -11.43 0.11
C HIS A 97 -4.02 -10.34 0.42
N LEU A 98 -4.46 -9.29 1.11
CA LEU A 98 -3.58 -8.33 1.76
C LEU A 98 -3.25 -8.85 3.16
N LYS A 99 -1.99 -9.19 3.38
CA LYS A 99 -1.46 -9.69 4.67
C LYS A 99 -0.61 -8.60 5.31
N VAL A 100 -0.81 -8.38 6.60
CA VAL A 100 -0.06 -7.40 7.38
C VAL A 100 0.34 -8.03 8.70
N TRP A 101 1.59 -7.86 9.10
CA TRP A 101 2.05 -8.26 10.42
C TRP A 101 3.06 -7.28 10.99
N GLY A 102 3.04 -7.14 12.31
CA GLY A 102 4.08 -6.48 13.08
C GLY A 102 4.94 -7.53 13.77
N ASN A 103 6.26 -7.40 13.66
CA ASN A 103 7.30 -8.30 14.17
C ASN A 103 7.12 -9.77 13.71
N ARG A 104 8.08 -10.31 12.95
CA ARG A 104 7.95 -11.66 12.37
C ARG A 104 8.42 -12.75 13.32
N HIS A 105 9.39 -12.46 14.18
CA HIS A 105 9.95 -13.43 15.12
C HIS A 105 9.52 -13.11 16.55
N LEU A 106 9.22 -14.14 17.34
CA LEU A 106 8.93 -13.97 18.77
C LEU A 106 10.11 -13.38 19.57
N ALA A 107 11.32 -13.43 19.00
CA ALA A 107 12.51 -12.81 19.57
C ALA A 107 12.53 -11.27 19.39
N ASP A 108 11.70 -10.73 18.48
CA ASP A 108 11.64 -9.31 18.21
C ASP A 108 10.90 -8.59 19.35
N GLU A 109 11.60 -7.69 20.04
CA GLU A 109 11.01 -6.90 21.11
C GLU A 109 10.02 -5.87 20.51
N GLY A 110 8.73 -5.95 20.84
CA GLY A 110 7.71 -5.07 20.25
C GLY A 110 6.34 -5.73 20.17
N TYR A 111 5.41 -5.14 19.41
CA TYR A 111 4.05 -5.64 19.33
C TYR A 111 3.88 -6.63 18.18
N ILE A 112 3.55 -7.88 18.53
CA ILE A 112 3.35 -8.96 17.55
C ILE A 112 1.88 -9.02 17.15
N PHE A 113 1.59 -8.89 15.86
CA PHE A 113 0.24 -9.07 15.32
C PHE A 113 0.28 -9.64 13.90
N HIS A 114 -0.79 -10.31 13.51
CA HIS A 114 -0.98 -10.80 12.15
C HIS A 114 -2.44 -10.64 11.74
N ASN A 115 -2.69 -10.03 10.59
CA ASN A 115 -4.02 -9.84 10.05
C ASN A 115 -3.99 -10.03 8.53
N TYR A 116 -5.10 -10.46 7.96
CA TYR A 116 -5.28 -10.50 6.53
C TYR A 116 -6.72 -10.18 6.15
N THR A 117 -6.88 -9.58 4.98
CA THR A 117 -8.19 -9.37 4.37
C THR A 117 -8.14 -9.68 2.88
N THR A 118 -9.30 -9.89 2.29
CA THR A 118 -9.44 -10.07 0.85
C THR A 118 -9.69 -8.72 0.19
N VAL A 119 -8.93 -8.42 -0.86
CA VAL A 119 -9.02 -7.19 -1.65
C VAL A 119 -9.23 -7.54 -3.11
N THR A 120 -9.88 -6.65 -3.86
CA THR A 120 -10.04 -6.80 -5.30
C THR A 120 -8.91 -6.08 -6.02
N VAL A 121 -8.27 -6.72 -6.99
CA VAL A 121 -7.30 -6.11 -7.89
C VAL A 121 -7.97 -5.88 -9.23
N ASP A 122 -7.89 -4.64 -9.72
CA ASP A 122 -8.43 -4.26 -11.01
C ASP A 122 -7.35 -3.58 -11.87
N ALA A 123 -7.61 -3.42 -13.17
CA ALA A 123 -6.72 -2.66 -14.03
C ALA A 123 -6.65 -1.19 -13.59
N LYS A 124 -5.48 -0.57 -13.79
CA LYS A 124 -5.38 0.89 -13.82
C LYS A 124 -6.34 1.42 -14.87
N GLY A 125 -7.36 2.17 -14.43
CA GLY A 125 -8.25 2.87 -15.34
C GLY A 125 -7.49 3.91 -16.15
N SER A 126 -7.95 4.23 -17.35
CA SER A 126 -7.42 5.33 -18.14
C SER A 126 -8.41 6.49 -18.11
N SER A 127 -7.92 7.69 -17.79
CA SER A 127 -8.68 8.94 -17.98
C SER A 127 -8.22 9.59 -19.27
N VAL A 128 -9.14 9.77 -20.22
CA VAL A 128 -8.88 10.50 -21.46
C VAL A 128 -9.63 11.83 -21.39
N PHE A 129 -8.91 12.93 -21.56
CA PHE A 129 -9.47 14.27 -21.62
C PHE A 129 -9.46 14.72 -23.08
N ILE A 130 -10.61 15.19 -23.56
CA ILE A 130 -10.75 15.73 -24.91
C ILE A 130 -11.07 17.21 -24.76
N GLN A 131 -10.30 18.04 -25.46
CA GLN A 131 -10.57 19.46 -25.57
C GLN A 131 -10.76 19.79 -27.05
N THR A 132 -11.90 20.37 -27.40
CA THR A 132 -12.17 20.84 -28.76
C THR A 132 -11.78 22.30 -28.88
N ASP A 133 -11.49 22.78 -30.10
CA ASP A 133 -11.21 24.21 -30.31
C ASP A 133 -12.43 25.11 -29.97
N LYS A 134 -13.65 24.57 -30.08
CA LYS A 134 -14.90 25.28 -29.79
C LYS A 134 -15.94 24.37 -29.13
N PRO A 135 -16.81 24.91 -28.27
CA PRO A 135 -17.94 24.15 -27.71
C PRO A 135 -19.08 23.94 -28.71
N VAL A 136 -19.15 24.73 -29.80
CA VAL A 136 -20.22 24.66 -30.82
C VAL A 136 -19.64 24.88 -32.22
N TYR A 137 -20.08 24.06 -33.19
CA TYR A 137 -19.73 24.14 -34.60
C TYR A 137 -20.96 24.34 -35.48
N LYS A 138 -20.82 25.10 -36.58
CA LYS A 138 -21.86 25.16 -37.62
C LYS A 138 -21.87 23.85 -38.44
N PRO A 139 -23.01 23.42 -39.01
CA PRO A 139 -23.03 22.28 -39.92
C PRO A 139 -21.97 22.41 -41.02
N LYS A 140 -21.18 21.35 -41.25
CA LYS A 140 -20.01 21.28 -42.16
C LYS A 140 -18.74 22.02 -41.72
N GLN A 141 -18.72 22.66 -40.56
CA GLN A 141 -17.49 23.19 -39.99
C GLN A 141 -16.64 22.05 -39.41
N LYS A 142 -15.38 21.94 -39.83
CA LYS A 142 -14.44 20.97 -39.26
C LYS A 142 -13.88 21.51 -37.95
N GLY A 143 -13.96 20.72 -36.88
CA GLY A 143 -13.24 20.98 -35.65
C GLY A 143 -11.79 20.50 -35.73
N LEU A 144 -10.90 21.19 -35.03
CA LEU A 144 -9.57 20.72 -34.71
C LEU A 144 -9.64 20.04 -33.33
N LEU A 145 -9.20 18.78 -33.28
CA LEU A 145 -8.99 18.01 -32.05
C LEU A 145 -7.55 18.20 -31.57
#